data_AF-A0A4Q3DAM0-F1
#
_entry.id   AF-A0A4Q3DAM0-F1
#
_cell.length_a   1.000
_cell.length_b   1.000
_cell.length_c   1.000
_cell.angle_alpha   90.00
_cell.angle_beta   90.00
_cell.angle_gamma   90.00
#
_symmetry.space_group_name_H-M   'P 1'
#
loop_
_entity.id
_entity.type
_entity.pdbx_description
1 polymer ?
#
loop_
_entity_poly.entity_id
_entity_poly.type
_entity_poly.pdbx_seq_one_letter_code
_entity_poly.pdbx_strand_id
1 'polypeptide(L)' 'MTALVQRLIAAHRLLNREIRRELTRRLPDGVRLSRLKKERLAIKDRLFRHFPDASHMRRVVRDAMRRARSA' A
#
# COMPACT_ATOMS: atom_id res chain seq x y z
N MET A 1 8.90 -6.49 -15.03
CA MET A 1 7.79 -6.27 -14.06
C MET A 1 6.86 -5.23 -14.64
N THR A 2 5.56 -5.50 -14.72
CA THR A 2 4.59 -4.61 -15.36
C THR A 2 4.48 -3.28 -14.63
N ALA A 3 4.52 -2.17 -15.38
CA ALA A 3 4.45 -0.80 -14.84
C ALA A 3 3.22 -0.57 -13.93
N LEU A 4 2.12 -1.30 -14.20
CA LEU A 4 0.91 -1.32 -13.38
C LEU A 4 1.18 -1.74 -11.92
N VAL A 5 1.99 -2.78 -11.72
CA VAL A 5 2.29 -3.34 -10.40
C VAL A 5 3.14 -2.38 -9.60
N GLN A 6 4.11 -1.73 -10.25
CA GLN A 6 4.93 -0.70 -9.60
C GLN A 6 4.08 0.49 -9.16
N ARG A 7 3.13 0.94 -9.99
CA ARG A 7 2.18 2.01 -9.65
C ARG A 7 1.28 1.62 -8.46
N LEU A 8 0.76 0.40 -8.44
CA LEU A 8 -0.06 -0.10 -7.33
C LEU A 8 0.75 -0.20 -6.02
N ILE A 9 2.00 -0.63 -6.08
CA ILE A 9 2.91 -0.65 -4.93
C ILE A 9 3.19 0.78 -4.44
N ALA A 10 3.48 1.72 -5.35
CA ALA A 10 3.71 3.12 -5.01
C ALA A 10 2.48 3.76 -4.33
N ALA A 11 1.28 3.53 -4.89
CA ALA A 11 0.03 4.00 -4.29
C ALA A 11 -0.23 3.38 -2.91
N HIS A 12 0.05 2.09 -2.73
CA HIS A 12 -0.03 1.44 -1.42
C HIS A 12 0.92 2.05 -0.39
N ARG A 13 2.13 2.47 -0.81
CA ARG A 13 3.10 3.16 0.06
C ARG A 13 2.61 4.55 0.46
N LEU A 14 2.07 5.31 -0.48
CA LEU A 14 1.49 6.63 -0.22
C LEU A 14 0.40 6.54 0.85
N LEU A 15 -0.56 5.62 0.66
CA LEU A 15 -1.66 5.39 1.61
C LEU A 15 -1.15 4.95 3.00
N ASN A 16 -0.17 4.05 3.08
CA ASN A 16 0.39 3.67 4.39
C ASN A 16 1.12 4.84 5.07
N ARG A 17 1.78 5.72 4.31
CA ARG A 17 2.38 6.95 4.85
C ARG A 17 1.32 7.91 5.37
N GLU A 18 0.23 8.10 4.63
CA GLU A 18 -0.88 8.96 5.03
C GLU A 18 -1.61 8.40 6.25
N ILE A 19 -1.88 7.09 6.31
CA ILE A 19 -2.46 6.45 7.49
C ILE A 19 -1.56 6.64 8.70
N ARG A 20 -0.24 6.44 8.56
CA ARG A 20 0.71 6.67 9.66
C ARG A 20 0.73 8.14 10.09
N ARG A 21 0.75 9.08 9.14
CA ARG A 21 0.68 10.52 9.43
C ARG A 21 -0.61 10.87 10.19
N GLU A 22 -1.75 10.36 9.74
CA GLU A 22 -3.05 10.62 10.39
C GLU A 22 -3.11 10.01 11.79
N LEU A 23 -2.55 8.81 11.99
CA LEU A 23 -2.43 8.18 13.31
C LEU A 23 -1.50 8.94 14.27
N THR A 24 -0.48 9.60 13.75
CA THR A 24 0.46 10.41 14.57
C THR A 24 -0.04 11.82 14.88
N ARG A 25 -1.22 12.22 14.37
CA ARG A 25 -1.80 13.53 14.68
C ARG A 25 -2.36 13.56 16.10
N ARG A 26 -2.25 14.72 16.75
CA ARG A 26 -2.84 14.98 18.09
C ARG A 26 -4.35 14.73 18.14
N LEU A 27 -5.06 14.98 17.03
CA LEU A 27 -6.48 14.68 16.86
C LEU A 27 -6.65 13.93 15.52
N PRO A 28 -6.65 12.58 15.54
CA PRO A 28 -6.83 11.80 14.33
C PRO A 28 -8.29 11.88 13.85
N ASP A 29 -8.48 12.18 12.56
CA ASP A 29 -9.79 12.13 11.93
C ASP A 29 -10.15 10.68 11.58
N GLY A 30 -11.07 10.08 12.36
CA GLY A 30 -11.52 8.71 12.17
C GLY A 30 -12.22 8.45 10.82
N VAL A 31 -12.88 9.46 10.24
CA VAL A 31 -13.53 9.37 8.92
C VAL A 31 -12.46 9.32 7.83
N ARG A 32 -11.49 10.23 7.90
CA ARG A 32 -10.33 10.24 7.00
C ARG A 32 -9.53 8.95 7.08
N LEU A 33 -9.32 8.44 8.28
CA LEU A 33 -8.59 7.19 8.51
C LEU A 33 -9.34 5.97 7.96
N SER A 34 -10.66 5.95 8.10
CA SER A 34 -11.52 4.91 7.53
C SER A 34 -11.53 4.94 6.00
N ARG A 35 -11.53 6.14 5.41
CA ARG A 35 -11.40 6.33 3.95
C ARG A 35 -10.07 5.82 3.43
N LEU A 36 -8.96 6.20 4.07
CA LEU A 36 -7.62 5.74 3.71
C LEU A 36 -7.49 4.21 3.82
N LYS A 37 -8.10 3.60 4.85
CA LYS A 37 -8.14 2.14 5.00
C LYS A 37 -8.95 1.46 3.89
N LYS A 38 -10.10 2.02 3.51
CA LYS A 38 -10.91 1.52 2.38
C LYS A 38 -10.17 1.62 1.06
N GLU A 39 -9.51 2.74 0.77
CA GLU A 39 -8.69 2.90 -0.43
C GLU A 39 -7.53 1.90 -0.44
N ARG A 40 -6.87 1.68 0.70
CA ARG A 40 -5.81 0.67 0.82
C ARG A 40 -6.33 -0.74 0.54
N LEU A 41 -7.54 -1.06 0.98
CA LEU A 41 -8.18 -2.34 0.73
C LEU A 41 -8.49 -2.52 -0.76
N ALA A 42 -9.08 -1.51 -1.42
CA ALA A 42 -9.37 -1.55 -2.84
C ALA A 42 -8.11 -1.75 -3.70
N ILE A 43 -6.97 -1.13 -3.33
CA ILE A 43 -5.68 -1.38 -4.00
C ILE A 43 -5.20 -2.81 -3.78
N LYS A 44 -5.36 -3.35 -2.57
CA LYS A 44 -5.01 -4.74 -2.26
C LYS A 44 -5.87 -5.72 -3.06
N ASP A 45 -7.16 -5.45 -3.20
CA ASP A 45 -8.09 -6.28 -3.97
C ASP A 45 -7.77 -6.24 -5.47
N ARG A 46 -7.41 -5.06 -6.01
CA ARG A 46 -6.91 -4.93 -7.39
C ARG A 46 -5.60 -5.71 -7.58
N LEU A 47 -4.67 -5.63 -6.63
CA LEU A 47 -3.43 -6.40 -6.68
C LEU A 47 -3.71 -7.92 -6.64
N PHE A 48 -4.63 -8.36 -5.78
CA PHE A 48 -5.01 -9.77 -5.68
C PHE A 48 -5.64 -10.29 -6.98
N ARG A 49 -6.41 -9.46 -7.68
CA ARG A 49 -6.98 -9.80 -8.99
C ARG A 49 -5.92 -9.95 -10.09
N HIS A 50 -4.77 -9.29 -9.95
CA HIS A 50 -3.64 -9.40 -10.89
C HIS A 50 -2.60 -10.43 -10.46
N PHE A 51 -2.57 -10.81 -9.18
CA PHE A 51 -1.68 -11.81 -8.61
C PHE A 51 -2.49 -12.89 -7.89
N PRO A 52 -2.77 -14.04 -8.53
CA PRO A 52 -3.52 -15.13 -7.90
C PRO A 52 -2.78 -15.74 -6.69
N ASP A 53 -1.47 -15.52 -6.56
CA ASP A 53 -0.69 -15.94 -5.40
C ASP A 53 -0.33 -14.76 -4.47
N ALA A 54 -1.03 -14.72 -3.33
CA ALA A 54 -0.80 -13.77 -2.24
C ALA A 54 0.63 -13.85 -1.66
N SER A 55 1.25 -15.02 -1.76
CA SER A 55 2.60 -15.31 -1.28
C SER A 55 3.64 -14.62 -2.16
N HIS A 56 3.47 -14.76 -3.48
CA HIS A 56 4.27 -14.06 -4.49
C HIS A 56 4.12 -12.54 -4.36
N MET A 57 2.90 -12.03 -4.19
CA MET A 57 2.66 -10.60 -3.97
C MET A 57 3.39 -10.10 -2.71
N ARG A 58 3.29 -10.80 -1.59
CA ARG A 58 4.00 -10.43 -0.35
C ARG A 58 5.50 -10.39 -0.56
N ARG A 59 6.07 -11.32 -1.33
CA ARG A 59 7.50 -11.39 -1.64
C ARG A 59 7.93 -10.22 -2.53
N VAL A 60 7.20 -9.95 -3.61
CA VAL A 60 7.44 -8.81 -4.51
C VAL A 60 7.35 -7.47 -3.79
N VAL A 61 6.31 -7.28 -2.96
CA VAL A 61 6.17 -6.05 -2.16
C VAL A 61 7.34 -5.93 -1.18
N ARG A 62 7.74 -7.02 -0.50
CA ARG A 62 8.86 -7.02 0.44
C ARG A 62 10.20 -6.71 -0.26
N ASP A 63 10.43 -7.27 -1.43
CA ASP A 63 11.65 -7.04 -2.21
C ASP A 63 11.69 -5.63 -2.80
N ALA A 64 10.56 -5.11 -3.28
CA ALA A 64 10.44 -3.71 -3.69
C ALA A 64 10.68 -2.74 -2.51
N MET A 65 10.18 -3.10 -1.32
CA MET A 65 10.39 -2.33 -0.08
C MET A 65 11.85 -2.36 0.38
N ARG A 66 12.57 -3.49 0.20
CA ARG A 66 14.00 -3.58 0.49
C ARG A 66 14.82 -2.72 -0.46
N ARG A 67 14.58 -2.81 -1.78
CA ARG A 67 15.32 -2.02 -2.78
C ARG A 67 15.17 -0.52 -2.59
N ALA A 68 13.99 -0.05 -2.22
CA ALA A 68 13.73 1.37 -2.00
C ALA A 68 14.23 1.92 -0.65
N ARG A 69 14.91 1.11 0.17
CA ARG A 69 15.60 1.56 1.40
C ARG A 69 17.12 1.68 1.19
N SER A 70 17.61 1.20 0.06
CA SER A 70 19.03 1.15 -0.31
C SER A 70 19.41 2.20 -1.36
N ALA A 71 18.51 3.15 -1.65
CA ALA A 71 18.71 4.30 -2.53
C ALA A 71 18.24 5.54 -1.78
#